data_AF-A0A352NUU0-F1
#
_entry.id   AF-A0A352NUU0-F1
#
_cell.length_a   1.000
_cell.length_b   1.000
_cell.length_c   1.000
_cell.angle_alpha   90.00
_cell.angle_beta   90.00
_cell.angle_gamma   90.00
#
_symmetry.space_group_name_H-M   'P 1'
#
loop_
_entity.id
_entity.type
_entity.pdbx_description
1 polymer ?
#
loop_
_entity_poly.entity_id
_entity_poly.type
_entity_poly.pdbx_seq_one_letter_code
_entity_poly.pdbx_strand_id
1 'polypeptide(L)' 'MEIVTLNGENLTIEDIINVAYNDYAVHITEEVREKINDSRKVIDGIVSRNDVKYGITTGFG' A
#
# COMPACT_ATOMS: atom_id res chain seq x y z
N MET A 1 12.80 9.00 18.29
CA MET A 1 12.09 9.14 17.00
C MET A 1 10.86 8.27 17.14
N GLU A 2 9.68 8.88 17.19
CA GLU A 2 8.42 8.17 17.37
C GLU A 2 7.95 7.56 16.04
N ILE A 3 7.12 6.53 16.10
CA ILE A 3 6.71 5.74 14.93
C ILE A 3 5.20 5.56 14.88
N VAL A 4 4.59 5.88 13.74
CA VAL A 4 3.24 5.47 13.37
C VAL A 4 3.32 4.13 12.65
N THR A 5 2.63 3.11 13.16
CA THR A 5 2.59 1.78 12.54
C THR A 5 1.29 1.59 11.77
N LEU A 6 1.40 1.42 10.45
CA LEU A 6 0.27 1.15 9.57
C LEU A 6 0.02 -0.36 9.46
N ASN A 7 -1.19 -0.79 9.80
CA ASN A 7 -1.65 -2.18 9.71
C ASN A 7 -2.70 -2.40 8.60
N GLY A 8 -2.97 -1.36 7.79
CA GLY A 8 -3.97 -1.37 6.72
C GLY A 8 -5.37 -0.92 7.16
N GLU A 9 -5.57 -0.66 8.45
CA GLU A 9 -6.83 -0.24 9.04
C GLU A 9 -6.59 0.90 10.07
N ASN A 10 -7.67 1.52 10.55
CA ASN A 10 -7.68 2.36 11.76
C ASN A 10 -6.64 3.52 11.84
N LEU A 11 -6.22 4.09 10.71
CA LEU A 11 -5.39 5.31 10.70
C LEU A 11 -6.19 6.50 11.24
N THR A 12 -5.66 7.20 12.24
CA THR A 12 -6.33 8.37 12.83
C THR A 12 -5.84 9.68 12.23
N ILE A 13 -6.60 10.77 12.43
CA ILE A 13 -6.17 12.13 12.04
C ILE A 13 -4.92 12.55 12.84
N GLU A 14 -4.82 12.12 14.10
CA GLU A 14 -3.66 12.45 14.94
C GLU A 14 -2.38 11.79 14.42
N ASP A 15 -2.46 10.54 13.97
CA ASP A 15 -1.34 9.86 13.29
C ASP A 15 -0.88 10.63 12.05
N ILE A 16 -1.82 11.16 11.26
CA ILE A 16 -1.51 11.98 10.08
C ILE A 16 -0.78 13.26 10.49
N ILE A 17 -1.26 13.96 11.54
CA ILE A 17 -0.61 15.17 12.04
C ILE A 17 0.82 14.85 12.52
N ASN A 18 0.99 13.74 13.24
CA ASN A 18 2.29 13.33 13.78
C ASN A 18 3.31 13.02 12.68
N VAL A 19 2.89 12.37 11.60
CA VAL A 19 3.77 12.13 10.44
C VAL A 19 4.06 13.40 9.67
N ALA A 20 3.04 14.23 9.40
CA ALA A 20 3.17 15.39 8.51
C ALA A 20 3.86 16.61 9.15
N TYR A 21 3.69 16.81 10.46
CA TYR A 21 4.14 18.01 11.16
C TYR A 21 5.13 17.74 12.30
N ASN A 22 5.19 16.51 12.83
CA ASN A 22 6.03 16.16 13.97
C ASN A 22 7.16 15.16 13.63
N ASP A 23 7.40 14.89 12.34
CA ASP A 23 8.47 14.00 11.84
C ASP A 23 8.44 12.57 12.42
N TYR A 24 7.26 12.04 12.73
CA TYR A 24 7.14 10.64 13.14
C TYR A 24 7.48 9.73 11.94
N ALA A 25 8.32 8.73 12.18
CA ALA A 25 8.60 7.72 11.18
C ALA A 25 7.38 6.84 10.91
N VAL A 26 7.30 6.31 9.70
CA VAL A 26 6.23 5.37 9.32
C VAL A 26 6.81 3.97 9.21
N HIS A 27 6.12 3.03 9.84
CA HIS A 27 6.40 1.60 9.73
C HIS A 27 5.14 0.87 9.24
N ILE A 28 5.31 -0.23 8.52
CA ILE A 28 4.21 -1.13 8.16
C ILE A 28 4.40 -2.46 8.88
N THR A 29 3.33 -3.07 9.33
CA THR A 29 3.42 -4.43 9.92
C THR A 29 3.81 -5.44 8.85
N GLU A 30 4.39 -6.57 9.26
CA GLU A 30 4.73 -7.62 8.29
C GLU A 30 3.50 -8.25 7.63
N GLU A 31 2.38 -8.33 8.34
CA GLU A 31 1.10 -8.75 7.75
C GLU A 31 0.69 -7.85 6.57
N VAL A 32 0.86 -6.53 6.69
CA VAL A 32 0.59 -5.59 5.59
C VAL A 32 1.56 -5.82 4.43
N ARG A 33 2.85 -6.05 4.74
CA ARG A 33 3.85 -6.34 3.70
C ARG A 33 3.47 -7.60 2.91
N GLU A 34 3.02 -8.65 3.58
CA GLU A 34 2.54 -9.88 2.93
C GLU A 34 1.33 -9.61 2.03
N LYS A 35 0.33 -8.89 2.53
CA LYS A 35 -0.86 -8.49 1.73
C LYS A 35 -0.50 -7.69 0.47
N ILE A 36 0.47 -6.78 0.58
CA ILE A 36 0.98 -6.00 -0.57
C ILE A 36 1.65 -6.94 -1.59
N ASN A 37 2.50 -7.86 -1.13
CA ASN A 37 3.18 -8.82 -2.00
C ASN A 37 2.20 -9.75 -2.71
N ASP A 38 1.15 -10.22 -2.02
CA ASP A 38 0.13 -11.06 -2.64
C ASP A 38 -0.70 -10.29 -3.67
N SER A 39 -1.04 -9.03 -3.38
CA SER A 39 -1.69 -8.14 -4.36
C SER A 39 -0.82 -7.95 -5.60
N ARG A 40 0.50 -7.79 -5.43
CA ARG A 40 1.47 -7.67 -6.53
C ARG A 40 1.48 -8.91 -7.43
N LYS A 41 1.46 -10.12 -6.84
CA LYS A 41 1.39 -11.39 -7.60
C LYS A 41 0.15 -11.47 -8.49
N VAL A 42 -1.00 -10.94 -8.04
CA VAL A 42 -2.22 -10.91 -8.86
C VAL A 42 -2.01 -10.06 -10.11
N ILE A 43 -1.41 -8.88 -9.96
CA ILE A 43 -1.11 -8.00 -11.10
C ILE A 43 -0.09 -8.66 -12.04
N ASP A 44 0.94 -9.31 -11.52
CA ASP A 44 1.93 -10.04 -12.33
C ASP A 44 1.26 -11.19 -13.12
N GLY A 45 0.29 -11.87 -12.50
CA GLY A 45 -0.55 -12.87 -13.16
C GLY A 45 -1.38 -12.29 -14.29
N ILE A 46 -1.99 -11.12 -14.10
CA ILE A 46 -2.75 -10.40 -15.15
C ILE A 46 -1.87 -10.10 -16.35
N VAL A 47 -0.67 -9.56 -16.10
CA VAL A 47 0.29 -9.21 -17.17
C VAL A 47 0.77 -10.45 -17.91
N SER A 48 1.16 -11.51 -17.20
CA SER A 48 1.70 -12.73 -17.82
C SER A 48 0.68 -13.49 -18.68
N ARG A 49 -0.62 -13.43 -18.33
CA ARG A 49 -1.70 -14.00 -19.14
C ARG A 49 -2.23 -13.05 -20.23
N ASN A 50 -1.76 -11.81 -20.25
CA ASN A 50 -2.28 -10.73 -21.09
C ASN A 50 -3.80 -10.51 -20.89
N ASP A 51 -4.28 -10.66 -19.66
CA ASP A 51 -5.69 -10.44 -19.31
C ASP A 51 -6.03 -8.95 -19.51
N VAL A 52 -7.13 -8.65 -20.20
CA VAL A 52 -7.56 -7.25 -20.47
C VAL A 52 -8.05 -6.60 -19.18
N LYS A 53 -7.27 -5.65 -18.64
CA LYS A 53 -7.54 -4.94 -17.39
C LYS A 53 -7.13 -3.47 -17.50
N TYR A 54 -8.06 -2.59 -17.11
CA TYR A 54 -7.87 -1.14 -17.16
C TYR A 54 -6.69 -0.67 -16.33
N GLY A 55 -5.86 0.20 -16.90
CA GLY A 55 -4.67 0.73 -16.24
C GLY A 55 -3.56 -0.29 -15.97
N ILE A 56 -3.70 -1.54 -16.44
CA ILE A 56 -2.66 -2.58 -16.34
C ILE A 56 -2.22 -3.00 -17.74
N THR A 57 -3.13 -3.58 -18.53
CA THR A 57 -2.86 -4.04 -19.91
C THR A 57 -3.57 -3.18 -20.97
N THR A 58 -4.44 -2.26 -20.54
CA THR A 58 -4.98 -1.20 -21.40
C THR A 58 -4.48 0.17 -20.93
N GLY A 59 -4.60 1.17 -21.82
CA GLY A 59 -4.30 2.56 -21.47
C GLY A 59 -5.28 3.17 -20.47
N PHE A 60 -5.03 4.43 -20.14
CA PHE A 60 -5.89 5.29 -19.33
C PHE A 60 -6.69 6.24 -20.24
N GLY A 61 -7.85 6.70 -19.78
CA GLY A 61 -8.74 7.58 -20.54
C GLY A 61 -10.10 6.96 -20.79
#